data_AF-A0A094PBW9-F1
#
_entry.id   AF-A0A094PBW9-F1
#
_cell.length_a   1.000
_cell.length_b   1.000
_cell.length_c   1.000
_cell.angle_alpha   90.00
_cell.angle_beta   90.00
_cell.angle_gamma   90.00
#
_symmetry.space_group_name_H-M   'P 1'
#
loop_
_entity.id
_entity.type
_entity.pdbx_description
1 polymer ?
#
loop_
_entity_poly.entity_id
_entity_poly.type
_entity_poly.pdbx_seq_one_letter_code
_entity_poly.pdbx_strand_id
1 'polypeptide(L)' 'MATATKTTSKKKNESVNGFDRFFEITKRGSTWLTEVRGGVVIFMTMVYIVILNPIILAGGATDVDGNTLSFLAVGSATAL' A
#
# COMPACT_ATOMS: atom_id res chain seq x y z
N MET A 1 19.71 49.35 -28.58
CA MET A 1 20.11 48.86 -27.25
C MET A 1 19.22 47.67 -26.92
N ALA A 2 19.69 46.46 -27.23
CA ALA A 2 18.90 45.24 -27.15
C ALA A 2 19.16 44.54 -25.82
N THR A 3 18.12 44.27 -25.04
CA THR A 3 18.22 43.44 -23.82
C THR A 3 17.37 42.21 -24.04
N ALA A 4 18.02 41.12 -24.46
CA ALA A 4 17.40 39.82 -24.64
C ALA A 4 17.14 39.18 -23.27
N THR A 5 15.87 38.97 -22.94
CA THR A 5 15.45 38.18 -21.77
C THR A 5 15.82 36.72 -22.02
N LYS A 6 16.87 36.25 -21.35
CA LYS A 6 17.35 34.87 -21.39
C LYS A 6 16.36 33.99 -20.63
N THR A 7 15.45 33.33 -21.35
CA THR A 7 14.56 32.28 -20.83
C THR A 7 15.41 31.13 -20.27
N THR A 8 15.46 30.99 -18.95
CA THR A 8 16.04 29.84 -18.27
C THR A 8 15.13 28.63 -18.47
N SER A 9 15.35 27.91 -19.57
CA SER A 9 14.82 26.56 -19.77
C SER A 9 15.41 25.65 -18.69
N LYS A 10 14.63 25.44 -17.62
CA LYS A 10 14.92 24.48 -16.57
C LYS A 10 14.80 23.09 -17.21
N LYS A 11 15.91 22.50 -17.64
CA LYS A 11 15.99 21.05 -17.88
C LYS A 11 15.56 20.37 -16.58
N LYS A 12 14.29 20.00 -16.48
CA LYS A 12 13.78 19.15 -15.41
C LYS A 12 14.48 17.82 -15.62
N ASN A 13 15.38 17.48 -14.70
CA ASN A 13 16.14 16.23 -14.72
C ASN A 13 15.21 15.07 -15.07
N GLU A 14 15.31 14.56 -16.29
CA GLU A 14 14.92 13.20 -16.63
C GLU A 14 15.97 12.26 -16.01
N SER A 15 16.08 12.28 -14.69
CA SER A 15 16.37 11.03 -14.00
C SER A 15 15.08 10.24 -14.16
N VAL A 16 15.02 9.39 -15.20
CA VAL A 16 13.93 8.42 -15.33
C VAL A 16 14.01 7.56 -14.08
N ASN A 17 13.21 7.92 -13.07
CA ASN A 17 13.24 7.30 -11.75
C ASN A 17 13.00 5.82 -11.99
N GLY A 18 13.93 4.94 -11.57
CA GLY A 18 13.78 3.49 -11.77
C GLY A 18 12.42 2.98 -11.27
N PHE A 19 11.90 3.61 -10.21
CA PHE A 19 10.55 3.41 -9.69
C PHE A 19 9.44 3.79 -10.67
N ASP A 20 9.54 4.94 -11.35
CA ASP A 20 8.56 5.34 -12.36
C ASP A 20 8.56 4.39 -13.57
N ARG A 21 9.71 3.76 -13.87
CA ARG A 21 9.82 2.74 -14.92
C ARG A 21 9.31 1.37 -14.49
N PHE A 22 9.51 0.99 -13.23
CA PHE A 22 9.02 -0.29 -12.67
C PHE A 22 7.49 -0.27 -12.46
N PHE A 23 6.96 0.82 -11.91
CA PHE A 23 5.52 0.98 -11.64
C PHE A 23 4.75 1.67 -12.77
N GLU A 24 5.44 2.17 -13.80
CA GLU A 24 4.85 2.86 -14.95
C GLU A 24 3.89 4.02 -14.57
N ILE A 25 4.14 4.71 -13.47
CA ILE A 25 3.21 5.68 -12.84
C ILE A 25 2.87 6.80 -13.83
N THR A 26 3.88 7.43 -14.42
CA THR A 26 3.70 8.55 -15.36
C THR A 26 3.09 8.07 -16.69
N LYS A 27 3.46 6.88 -17.18
CA LYS A 27 2.89 6.28 -18.40
C LYS A 27 1.39 6.00 -18.25
N ARG A 28 0.94 5.69 -17.04
CA ARG A 28 -0.48 5.50 -16.66
C ARG A 28 -1.21 6.82 -16.40
N GLY A 29 -0.53 7.97 -16.47
CA GLY A 29 -1.08 9.27 -16.14
C GLY A 29 -1.43 9.44 -14.66
N SER A 30 -0.88 8.59 -13.78
CA SER A 30 -1.09 8.65 -12.33
C SER A 30 -0.07 9.55 -11.65
N THR A 31 -0.27 9.83 -10.37
CA THR A 31 0.68 10.59 -9.55
C THR A 31 1.18 9.72 -8.41
N TRP A 32 2.42 9.97 -7.97
CA TRP A 32 3.01 9.32 -6.80
C TRP A 32 2.10 9.36 -5.57
N LEU A 33 1.43 10.49 -5.33
CA LEU A 33 0.54 10.65 -4.18
C LEU A 33 -0.74 9.81 -4.32
N THR A 34 -1.24 9.64 -5.55
CA THR A 34 -2.38 8.79 -5.87
C THR A 34 -2.06 7.33 -5.58
N GLU A 35 -0.91 6.84 -6.05
CA GLU A 35 -0.48 5.45 -5.84
C GLU A 35 -0.25 5.13 -4.36
N VAL A 36 0.42 6.02 -3.63
CA VAL A 36 0.63 5.84 -2.18
C VAL A 36 -0.70 5.79 -1.42
N ARG A 37 -1.66 6.65 -1.77
CA ARG A 37 -3.00 6.60 -1.19
C ARG A 37 -3.70 5.28 -1.49
N GLY A 38 -3.61 4.78 -2.71
CA GLY A 38 -4.14 3.46 -3.09
C GLY A 38 -3.49 2.32 -2.29
N GLY A 39 -2.17 2.34 -2.16
CA GLY A 39 -1.44 1.36 -1.34
C GLY A 39 -1.83 1.39 0.13
N VAL A 40 -2.01 2.57 0.73
CA VAL A 40 -2.45 2.72 2.12
C VAL A 40 -3.87 2.15 2.31
N VAL A 41 -4.78 2.37 1.37
CA VAL A 41 -6.14 1.81 1.44
C VAL A 41 -6.09 0.29 1.47
N ILE A 42 -5.37 -0.33 0.54
CA ILE A 42 -5.24 -1.80 0.49
C ILE A 42 -4.55 -2.34 1.73
N PHE A 43 -3.51 -1.66 2.22
CA PHE A 43 -2.84 -2.04 3.46
C PHE A 43 -3.82 -2.06 4.65
N MET A 44 -4.64 -1.02 4.80
CA MET A 44 -5.65 -0.96 5.85
C MET A 44 -6.71 -2.05 5.70
N THR A 45 -7.10 -2.39 4.47
CA THR A 45 -7.99 -3.53 4.21
C THR A 45 -7.36 -4.85 4.69
N MET A 46 -6.06 -5.06 4.47
CA MET A 46 -5.38 -6.27 4.91
C MET A 46 -5.25 -6.32 6.44
N VAL A 47 -4.91 -5.19 7.08
CA VAL A 47 -4.90 -5.06 8.55
C VAL A 47 -6.28 -5.40 9.13
N TYR A 48 -7.35 -4.95 8.49
CA TYR A 48 -8.71 -5.30 8.89
C TYR A 48 -8.95 -6.81 8.86
N ILE A 49 -8.56 -7.52 7.79
CA ILE A 49 -8.73 -8.97 7.70
C ILE A 49 -7.96 -9.70 8.82
N VAL A 50 -6.71 -9.29 9.08
CA VAL A 50 -5.86 -9.89 10.13
C VAL A 50 -6.49 -9.75 11.52
N ILE A 51 -7.20 -8.65 11.80
CA ILE A 51 -7.89 -8.44 13.08
C ILE A 51 -9.26 -9.14 13.10
N LEU A 52 -9.96 -9.15 11.98
CA LEU A 52 -11.31 -9.69 11.86
C LEU A 52 -11.33 -11.22 12.06
N ASN A 53 -10.40 -11.96 11.44
CA ASN A 53 -10.36 -13.42 11.54
C ASN A 53 -10.29 -13.91 13.01
N PRO A 54 -9.38 -13.40 13.87
CA PRO A 54 -9.37 -13.69 15.29
C PRO A 54 -10.67 -13.32 16.02
N ILE A 55 -11.31 -12.19 15.70
CA ILE A 55 -12.59 -11.81 16.33
C ILE A 55 -13.68 -12.83 16.00
N ILE A 56 -13.73 -13.32 14.75
CA ILE A 56 -14.73 -14.31 14.30
C ILE A 56 -14.47 -15.68 14.93
N LEU A 57 -13.22 -16.14 14.96
CA LEU A 57 -12.86 -17.52 15.31
C LEU A 57 -12.49 -17.71 16.80
N ALA A 58 -11.86 -16.72 17.43
CA ALA A 58 -11.45 -16.80 18.84
C ALA A 58 -12.50 -16.24 19.81
N GLY A 59 -13.63 -15.71 19.31
CA GLY A 59 -14.71 -15.10 20.09
C GLY A 59 -15.60 -16.08 20.89
N GLY A 60 -15.12 -17.30 21.18
CA GLY A 60 -15.84 -18.31 21.96
C GLY A 60 -16.33 -19.53 21.17
N ALA A 61 -15.99 -19.64 19.89
CA ALA A 61 -16.24 -20.84 19.10
C ALA A 61 -15.33 -21.98 19.59
N THR A 62 -15.96 -23.07 20.03
CA THR A 62 -15.27 -24.31 20.38
C THR A 62 -15.43 -25.26 19.20
N ASP A 63 -14.33 -25.88 18.77
CA ASP A 63 -14.36 -26.88 17.70
C ASP A 63 -15.08 -28.16 18.16
N VAL A 64 -15.35 -29.08 17.23
CA VAL A 64 -16.02 -30.37 17.47
C VAL A 64 -15.38 -31.20 18.57
N ASP A 65 -14.07 -31.04 18.78
CA ASP A 65 -13.28 -31.75 19.79
C ASP A 65 -13.21 -31.02 21.15
N GLY A 66 -13.85 -29.87 21.31
CA GLY A 66 -13.80 -29.10 22.57
C GLY A 66 -12.64 -28.09 22.66
N ASN A 67 -11.85 -27.92 21.58
CA ASN A 67 -10.69 -27.03 21.57
C ASN A 67 -11.06 -25.60 21.18
N THR A 68 -10.27 -24.63 21.66
CA THR A 68 -10.41 -23.21 21.30
C THR A 68 -9.13 -22.69 20.64
N LEU A 69 -9.29 -21.74 19.71
CA LEU A 69 -8.14 -21.06 19.12
C LEU A 69 -7.81 -19.78 19.88
N SER A 70 -6.51 -19.58 20.13
CA SER A 70 -6.00 -18.32 20.69
C SER A 70 -6.07 -17.21 19.65
N PHE A 71 -6.49 -16.01 20.07
CA PHE A 71 -6.56 -14.81 19.24
C PHE A 71 -5.24 -14.54 18.49
N LEU A 72 -4.10 -14.67 19.19
CA LEU A 72 -2.78 -14.45 18.60
C LEU A 72 -2.41 -15.53 17.57
N ALA A 73 -2.80 -16.79 17.81
CA ALA A 73 -2.51 -17.88 16.88
C ALA A 73 -3.22 -17.67 15.53
N VAL A 74 -4.53 -17.37 15.56
CA VAL A 74 -5.33 -17.09 14.36
C VAL A 74 -4.79 -15.87 13.60
N GLY A 75 -4.42 -14.81 14.34
CA GLY A 75 -3.86 -13.59 13.76
C GLY A 75 -2.53 -13.85 13.06
N SER A 76 -1.64 -14.61 13.71
CA SER A 76 -0.34 -14.97 13.14
C SER A 76 -0.46 -15.83 11.88
N ALA A 77 -1.39 -16.78 11.85
CA ALA A 77 -1.63 -17.63 10.69
C ALA A 77 -2.24 -16.86 9.50
N THR A 78 -3.05 -15.84 9.79
CA THR A 78 -3.68 -15.00 8.75
C THR A 78 -2.68 -14.01 8.12
N ALA A 79 -1.68 -13.58 8.88
CA ALA A 79 -0.70 -12.58 8.44
C ALA A 79 0.53 -13.16 7.72
N LEU A 80 0.60 -14.48 7.55
CA LEU A 80 1.78 -15.23 7.09
C LEU A 80 1.81 -15.47 5.57
#